data_AF-A0A9P3JNV9-F1
#
_entry.id   AF-A0A9P3JNV9-F1
#
_cell.length_a   1.000
_cell.length_b   1.000
_cell.length_c   1.000
_cell.angle_alpha   90.00
_cell.angle_beta   90.00
_cell.angle_gamma   90.00
#
_symmetry.space_group_name_H-M   'P 1'
#
loop_
_entity.id
_entity.type
_entity.pdbx_description
1 polymer ?
#
loop_
_entity_poly.entity_id
_entity_poly.type
_entity_poly.pdbx_seq_one_letter_code
_entity_poly.pdbx_strand_id
1 'polypeptide(L)'
;MAATLGLSTAVSVPARLSHVASASNGISGTAASVAFPSAKRAGHAGSQVAEGRGKCRCSTAEILHDGARDPLLLRVARGEDAERTPVWLMRQAGRYMKDFRKFSDKYPFRMRSETAEIAIELTLQPWKAFGTDGVIMFSDILTILPALGVEFDMVKGKGPVIADPIRTKADLLDMKPLEDPDAKLPFIREILTSLRREIAGSEATLLGFVGTPWTLAAYAIEGQGNKNLMATKHMMLHEPELLHGVLQALEDALVVYVCHQISCGRTSCSCLTRGRTTSRPRSLRSSACRTRSASCSV
;
A
#
# COMPACT_ATOMS: atom_id res chain seq x y z
N MET A 1 6.92 -11.44 61.89
CA MET A 1 6.62 -10.05 61.47
C MET A 1 6.30 -10.09 59.98
N ALA A 2 5.07 -10.30 59.50
CA ALA A 2 3.74 -10.24 60.12
C ALA A 2 3.18 -8.81 60.37
N ALA A 3 2.60 -8.23 59.32
CA ALA A 3 1.58 -7.16 59.24
C ALA A 3 1.38 -6.88 57.73
N THR A 4 0.26 -7.08 57.04
CA THR A 4 -1.14 -7.42 57.38
C THR A 4 -1.97 -6.29 58.00
N LEU A 5 -2.70 -5.58 57.14
CA LEU A 5 -4.00 -4.88 57.29
C LEU A 5 -4.29 -4.16 55.95
N GLY A 6 -5.52 -3.94 55.47
CA GLY A 6 -6.84 -4.39 55.94
C GLY A 6 -7.95 -3.42 55.50
N LEU A 7 -9.08 -3.94 55.01
CA LEU A 7 -10.28 -3.21 54.50
C LEU A 7 -10.04 -2.41 53.20
N SER A 8 -10.89 -2.39 52.15
CA SER A 8 -12.28 -2.84 51.87
C SER A 8 -13.43 -1.91 52.29
N THR A 9 -14.01 -1.22 51.29
CA THR A 9 -15.44 -0.87 51.18
C THR A 9 -15.83 -0.76 49.70
N ALA A 10 -16.96 -1.37 49.31
CA ALA A 10 -17.66 -1.12 48.04
C ALA A 10 -18.88 -0.18 48.30
N VAL A 11 -19.95 -0.26 47.48
CA VAL A 11 -21.20 0.57 47.49
C VAL A 11 -21.04 1.91 46.74
N SER A 12 -21.96 2.35 45.86
CA SER A 12 -23.00 1.64 45.09
C SER A 12 -23.44 2.49 43.87
N VAL A 13 -24.06 1.83 42.88
CA VAL A 13 -24.84 2.45 41.80
C VAL A 13 -26.22 2.91 42.31
N PRO A 14 -26.78 3.99 41.75
CA PRO A 14 -28.23 4.13 41.53
C PRO A 14 -28.55 4.33 40.03
N ALA A 15 -29.79 4.02 39.62
CA ALA A 15 -30.27 4.14 38.24
C ALA A 15 -31.77 4.46 38.18
N ARG A 16 -32.25 4.97 37.02
CA ARG A 16 -33.68 5.33 36.69
C ARG A 16 -34.21 6.53 37.51
N LEU A 17 -35.22 7.34 37.11
CA LEU A 17 -36.12 7.52 35.93
C LEU A 17 -36.53 9.05 35.94
N SER A 18 -37.38 9.70 35.11
CA SER A 18 -38.34 9.36 34.03
C SER A 18 -38.59 10.56 33.07
N HIS A 19 -39.30 10.28 31.96
CA HIS A 19 -40.00 11.18 31.01
C HIS A 19 -40.33 12.64 31.40
N VAL A 20 -40.03 13.57 30.46
CA VAL A 20 -40.95 14.53 29.77
C VAL A 20 -40.32 14.72 28.36
N ALA A 21 -40.89 14.38 27.20
CA ALA A 21 -42.21 14.58 26.56
C ALA A 21 -42.32 15.85 25.70
N SER A 22 -42.22 15.64 24.36
CA SER A 22 -42.71 16.44 23.22
C SER A 22 -42.48 17.96 23.13
N ALA A 23 -41.81 18.38 22.05
CA ALA A 23 -42.23 19.53 21.24
C ALA A 23 -41.87 19.27 19.76
N SER A 24 -42.88 19.26 18.89
CA SER A 24 -42.71 19.04 17.44
C SER A 24 -42.70 20.36 16.68
N ASN A 25 -41.85 20.48 15.66
CA ASN A 25 -42.19 21.22 14.44
C ASN A 25 -41.39 20.66 13.26
N GLY A 26 -42.08 20.20 12.23
CA GLY A 26 -41.47 19.70 11.00
C GLY A 26 -41.69 20.67 9.85
N ILE A 27 -40.76 20.70 8.91
CA ILE A 27 -40.97 21.31 7.59
C ILE A 27 -40.70 20.22 6.55
N SER A 28 -41.69 19.99 5.68
CA SER A 28 -41.59 19.00 4.59
C SER A 28 -40.65 19.50 3.49
N GLY A 29 -39.82 18.61 2.95
CA GLY A 29 -38.78 18.91 1.97
C GLY A 29 -38.68 17.83 0.90
N THR A 30 -39.67 17.80 0.02
CA THR A 30 -39.92 16.86 -1.09
C THR A 30 -38.67 16.23 -1.73
N ALA A 31 -38.65 14.90 -1.80
CA ALA A 31 -37.63 14.16 -2.56
C ALA A 31 -37.81 14.34 -4.08
N ALA A 32 -36.81 14.92 -4.76
CA ALA A 32 -36.80 15.09 -6.21
C ALA A 32 -35.78 14.15 -6.88
N SER A 33 -36.25 13.02 -7.39
CA SER A 33 -35.45 12.08 -8.18
C SER A 33 -35.25 12.61 -9.61
N VAL A 34 -34.21 13.41 -9.83
CA VAL A 34 -33.84 13.90 -11.18
C VAL A 34 -33.17 12.78 -11.98
N ALA A 35 -33.94 12.12 -12.84
CA ALA A 35 -33.42 11.16 -13.81
C ALA A 35 -32.72 11.89 -14.97
N PHE A 36 -31.47 11.52 -15.26
CA PHE A 36 -30.76 12.03 -16.43
C PHE A 36 -31.23 11.32 -17.71
N PRO A 37 -31.68 12.04 -18.75
CA PRO A 37 -32.11 11.43 -20.00
C PRO A 37 -30.93 10.89 -20.82
N SER A 38 -31.12 9.72 -21.44
CA SER A 38 -30.11 9.09 -22.30
C SER A 38 -30.04 9.79 -23.66
N ALA A 39 -28.96 10.55 -23.91
CA ALA A 39 -28.72 11.20 -25.19
C ALA A 39 -28.06 10.24 -26.20
N LYS A 40 -28.66 10.10 -27.39
CA LYS A 40 -28.12 9.27 -28.48
C LYS A 40 -26.87 9.90 -29.12
N ARG A 41 -26.04 9.06 -29.75
CA ARG A 41 -24.90 9.46 -30.57
C ARG A 41 -25.33 10.45 -31.67
N ALA A 42 -24.58 11.54 -31.82
CA ALA A 42 -24.34 12.21 -33.09
C ALA A 42 -22.82 12.17 -33.35
N GLY A 43 -22.40 11.89 -34.57
CA GLY A 43 -20.99 11.82 -34.94
C GLY A 43 -20.49 13.12 -35.55
N HIS A 44 -19.21 13.42 -35.36
CA HIS A 44 -18.44 14.33 -36.21
C HIS A 44 -17.01 13.78 -36.39
N ALA A 45 -16.37 14.17 -37.48
CA ALA A 45 -15.20 13.48 -38.01
C ALA A 45 -13.86 14.13 -37.65
N GLY A 46 -12.80 13.32 -37.72
CA GLY A 46 -11.50 13.75 -38.23
C GLY A 46 -10.74 14.82 -37.46
N SER A 47 -10.00 14.41 -36.43
CA SER A 47 -8.68 14.99 -36.17
C SER A 47 -7.74 13.91 -35.65
N GLN A 48 -6.61 13.71 -36.33
CA GLN A 48 -5.60 12.72 -35.93
C GLN A 48 -4.61 13.39 -34.96
N VAL A 49 -4.70 13.03 -33.68
CA VAL A 49 -3.64 13.28 -32.70
C VAL A 49 -2.85 11.98 -32.53
N ALA A 50 -1.53 12.02 -32.73
CA ALA A 50 -0.71 10.83 -32.75
C ALA A 50 -0.57 10.19 -31.35
N GLU A 51 -1.11 8.98 -31.17
CA GLU A 51 -0.96 8.20 -29.94
C GLU A 51 0.46 7.59 -29.82
N GLY A 52 1.45 8.44 -29.54
CA GLY A 52 2.80 8.04 -29.14
C GLY A 52 2.86 7.45 -27.73
N ARG A 53 2.02 6.44 -27.41
CA ARG A 53 2.03 5.75 -26.12
C ARG A 53 2.66 4.36 -26.25
N GLY A 54 3.86 4.22 -25.69
CA GLY A 54 4.58 2.95 -25.60
C GLY A 54 3.75 1.90 -24.88
N LYS A 55 3.26 0.89 -25.61
CA LYS A 55 2.57 -0.25 -25.00
C LYS A 55 3.61 -1.16 -24.35
N CYS A 56 3.80 -1.03 -23.04
CA CYS A 56 4.43 -2.06 -22.22
C CYS A 56 3.62 -3.36 -22.36
N ARG A 57 3.98 -4.19 -23.33
CA ARG A 57 3.54 -5.58 -23.42
C ARG A 57 4.21 -6.35 -22.28
N CYS A 58 3.64 -6.26 -21.08
CA CYS A 58 3.78 -7.35 -20.14
C CYS A 58 3.16 -8.57 -20.83
N SER A 59 4.00 -9.47 -21.36
CA SER A 59 3.51 -10.74 -21.87
C SER A 59 2.82 -11.46 -20.71
N THR A 60 1.59 -11.93 -20.95
CA THR A 60 0.94 -12.85 -20.03
C THR A 60 1.78 -14.12 -20.02
N ALA A 61 2.72 -14.21 -19.10
CA ALA A 61 3.31 -15.48 -18.73
C ALA A 61 2.18 -16.28 -18.10
N GLU A 62 1.59 -17.18 -18.87
CA GLU A 62 0.61 -18.15 -18.37
C GLU A 62 1.36 -19.09 -17.41
N ILE A 63 1.46 -18.66 -16.16
CA ILE A 63 1.93 -19.52 -15.08
C ILE A 63 0.83 -20.57 -14.92
N LEU A 64 1.06 -21.75 -15.48
CA LEU A 64 0.15 -22.88 -15.45
C LEU A 64 -0.05 -23.35 -14.00
N HIS A 65 -1.03 -22.74 -13.34
CA HIS A 65 -1.45 -23.09 -11.99
C HIS A 65 -2.39 -24.30 -12.07
N ASP A 66 -1.91 -25.42 -11.54
CA ASP A 66 -2.72 -26.60 -11.24
C ASP A 66 -3.35 -26.36 -9.86
N GLY A 67 -4.65 -26.02 -9.82
CA GLY A 67 -5.30 -25.49 -8.62
C GLY A 67 -5.21 -26.37 -7.36
N ALA A 68 -4.96 -27.68 -7.53
CA ALA A 68 -4.70 -28.61 -6.42
C ALA A 68 -3.29 -28.49 -5.80
N ARG A 69 -2.37 -27.77 -6.44
CA ARG A 69 -0.97 -27.53 -6.01
C ARG A 69 -0.72 -26.09 -5.55
N ASP A 70 -1.72 -25.23 -5.63
CA ASP A 70 -1.56 -23.82 -5.35
C ASP A 70 -1.50 -23.52 -3.84
N PRO A 71 -0.58 -22.65 -3.39
CA PRO A 71 -0.54 -22.15 -2.02
C PRO A 71 -1.91 -21.73 -1.49
N LEU A 72 -2.25 -22.19 -0.28
CA LEU A 72 -3.58 -22.04 0.34
C LEU A 72 -4.11 -20.59 0.31
N LEU A 73 -3.22 -19.62 0.56
CA LEU A 73 -3.57 -18.20 0.58
C LEU A 73 -3.96 -17.66 -0.81
N LEU A 74 -3.44 -18.22 -1.92
CA LEU A 74 -3.85 -17.86 -3.28
C LEU A 74 -5.23 -18.40 -3.62
N ARG A 75 -5.47 -19.68 -3.33
CA ARG A 75 -6.78 -20.35 -3.54
C ARG A 75 -7.90 -19.56 -2.85
N VAL A 76 -7.71 -19.25 -1.57
CA VAL A 76 -8.66 -18.42 -0.80
C VAL A 76 -8.75 -16.97 -1.31
N ALA A 77 -7.66 -16.38 -1.82
CA ALA A 77 -7.70 -15.04 -2.41
C ALA A 77 -8.43 -14.98 -3.77
N ARG A 78 -8.50 -16.10 -4.51
CA ARG A 78 -9.35 -16.26 -5.71
C ARG A 78 -10.81 -16.60 -5.36
N GLY A 79 -11.08 -17.00 -4.12
CA GLY A 79 -12.42 -17.40 -3.65
C GLY A 79 -12.72 -18.90 -3.84
N GLU A 80 -11.69 -19.73 -3.95
CA GLU A 80 -11.79 -21.19 -4.01
C GLU A 80 -12.00 -21.81 -2.61
N ASP A 81 -12.64 -22.97 -2.56
CA ASP A 81 -12.77 -23.75 -1.32
C ASP A 81 -11.41 -24.23 -0.79
N ALA A 82 -11.28 -24.25 0.54
CA ALA A 82 -10.03 -24.45 1.25
C ALA A 82 -10.21 -25.24 2.55
N GLU A 83 -9.20 -26.01 2.91
CA GLU A 83 -9.23 -26.99 4.02
C GLU A 83 -9.19 -26.29 5.40
N ARG A 84 -8.64 -25.08 5.44
CA ARG A 84 -8.54 -24.20 6.62
C ARG A 84 -8.40 -22.75 6.17
N THR A 85 -8.70 -21.79 7.06
CA THR A 85 -8.43 -20.37 6.80
C THR A 85 -6.92 -20.09 6.87
N PRO A 86 -6.30 -19.48 5.84
CA PRO A 86 -4.88 -19.13 5.85
C PRO A 86 -4.60 -17.90 6.74
N VAL A 87 -3.45 -17.90 7.42
CA VAL A 87 -3.05 -16.87 8.40
C VAL A 87 -1.65 -16.33 8.11
N TRP A 88 -1.55 -15.00 8.04
CA TRP A 88 -0.29 -14.24 8.04
C TRP A 88 -0.49 -12.93 8.81
N LEU A 89 0.60 -12.27 9.22
CA LEU A 89 0.54 -11.09 10.09
C LEU A 89 1.23 -9.88 9.47
N MET A 90 0.49 -8.77 9.34
CA MET A 90 1.08 -7.50 8.92
C MET A 90 2.19 -7.10 9.91
N ARG A 91 3.40 -6.86 9.37
CA ARG A 91 4.63 -6.59 10.15
C ARG A 91 5.15 -7.78 10.96
N GLN A 92 4.93 -9.01 10.49
CA GLN A 92 5.53 -10.23 11.04
C GLN A 92 7.06 -10.12 11.23
N ALA A 93 7.78 -9.50 10.29
CA ALA A 93 9.16 -9.08 10.49
C ALA A 93 9.19 -7.77 11.31
N GLY A 94 9.44 -7.85 12.62
CA GLY A 94 9.36 -6.68 13.48
C GLY A 94 9.96 -6.81 14.89
N ARG A 95 10.14 -5.64 15.53
CA ARG A 95 10.84 -5.45 16.82
C ARG A 95 10.29 -6.21 18.04
N TYR A 96 9.16 -6.91 17.92
CA TYR A 96 8.68 -7.79 18.99
C TYR A 96 9.62 -8.98 19.18
N MET A 97 10.09 -9.57 18.07
CA MET A 97 11.11 -10.63 18.09
C MET A 97 12.42 -10.13 18.70
N LYS A 98 13.14 -11.01 19.39
CA LYS A 98 14.49 -10.72 19.92
C LYS A 98 15.53 -10.70 18.79
N ASP A 99 15.37 -11.57 17.80
CA ASP A 99 16.33 -11.76 16.72
C ASP A 99 16.29 -10.62 15.71
N PHE A 100 15.10 -10.18 15.30
CA PHE A 100 14.91 -8.93 14.55
C PHE A 100 15.58 -7.73 15.23
N ARG A 101 15.61 -7.68 16.57
CA ARG A 101 16.28 -6.60 17.31
C ARG A 101 17.80 -6.60 17.13
N LYS A 102 18.45 -7.76 17.09
CA LYS A 102 19.89 -7.88 16.79
C LYS A 102 20.28 -7.15 15.50
N PHE A 103 19.41 -7.18 14.48
CA PHE A 103 19.59 -6.42 13.23
C PHE A 103 19.11 -4.97 13.34
N SER A 104 17.93 -4.71 13.95
CA SER A 104 17.36 -3.37 14.20
C SER A 104 18.36 -2.40 14.80
N ASP A 105 19.17 -2.91 15.73
CA ASP A 105 19.98 -2.11 16.62
C ASP A 105 21.46 -2.04 16.14
N LYS A 106 21.85 -2.91 15.20
CA LYS A 106 23.15 -2.89 14.49
C LYS A 106 23.11 -2.12 13.17
N TYR A 107 22.00 -2.17 12.42
CA TYR A 107 21.90 -1.67 11.05
C TYR A 107 20.80 -0.61 10.87
N PRO A 108 21.05 0.49 10.12
CA PRO A 108 20.03 1.50 9.81
C PRO A 108 18.91 0.90 8.97
N PHE A 109 17.73 1.54 8.99
CA PHE A 109 16.52 0.96 8.38
C PHE A 109 16.67 0.73 6.87
N ARG A 110 17.18 1.73 6.13
CA ARG A 110 17.35 1.69 4.68
C ARG A 110 18.26 0.53 4.24
N MET A 111 19.42 0.35 4.90
CA MET A 111 20.30 -0.81 4.70
C MET A 111 19.61 -2.16 4.96
N ARG A 112 18.72 -2.26 5.98
CA ARG A 112 17.98 -3.51 6.24
C ARG A 112 16.91 -3.85 5.20
N SER A 113 16.52 -2.91 4.34
CA SER A 113 15.55 -3.11 3.25
C SER A 113 16.19 -3.15 1.86
N GLU A 114 17.43 -2.68 1.72
CA GLU A 114 18.18 -2.58 0.45
C GLU A 114 19.35 -3.58 0.36
N THR A 115 19.84 -4.13 1.48
CA THR A 115 20.80 -5.25 1.49
C THR A 115 20.04 -6.59 1.44
N ALA A 116 20.25 -7.35 0.37
CA ALA A 116 19.42 -8.51 0.03
C ALA A 116 19.45 -9.61 1.10
N GLU A 117 20.63 -9.99 1.57
CA GLU A 117 20.83 -11.07 2.54
C GLU A 117 20.16 -10.75 3.88
N ILE A 118 20.21 -9.47 4.28
CA ILE A 118 19.57 -8.98 5.51
C ILE A 118 18.05 -8.97 5.35
N ALA A 119 17.53 -8.50 4.20
CA ALA A 119 16.10 -8.50 3.93
C ALA A 119 15.51 -9.92 3.82
N ILE A 120 16.24 -10.87 3.23
CA ILE A 120 15.88 -12.30 3.17
C ILE A 120 15.78 -12.88 4.59
N GLU A 121 16.82 -12.75 5.40
CA GLU A 121 16.85 -13.29 6.77
C GLU A 121 15.74 -12.68 7.66
N LEU A 122 15.55 -11.35 7.61
CA LEU A 122 14.47 -10.69 8.36
C LEU A 122 13.07 -11.10 7.89
N THR A 123 12.90 -11.48 6.63
CA THR A 123 11.64 -12.01 6.08
C THR A 123 11.38 -13.44 6.58
N LEU A 124 12.41 -14.27 6.64
CA LEU A 124 12.31 -15.69 6.99
C LEU A 124 12.16 -15.94 8.50
N GLN A 125 12.74 -15.08 9.36
CA GLN A 125 12.62 -15.19 10.82
C GLN A 125 11.20 -15.51 11.34
N PRO A 126 10.15 -14.72 11.03
CA PRO A 126 8.80 -15.02 11.51
C PRO A 126 8.20 -16.28 10.86
N TRP A 127 8.54 -16.59 9.60
CA TRP A 127 8.04 -17.79 8.93
C TRP A 127 8.64 -19.06 9.56
N LYS A 128 9.96 -19.08 9.77
CA LYS A 128 10.69 -20.15 10.47
C LYS A 128 10.24 -20.31 11.94
N ALA A 129 9.66 -19.27 12.56
CA ALA A 129 9.18 -19.29 13.95
C ALA A 129 7.69 -19.65 14.11
N PHE A 130 6.84 -19.38 13.11
CA PHE A 130 5.37 -19.47 13.24
C PHE A 130 4.66 -20.25 12.13
N GLY A 131 5.34 -20.63 11.03
CA GLY A 131 4.75 -21.42 9.95
C GLY A 131 3.61 -20.74 9.18
N THR A 132 3.66 -19.41 9.01
CA THR A 132 2.57 -18.64 8.40
C THR A 132 2.36 -18.92 6.90
N ASP A 133 1.11 -18.94 6.46
CA ASP A 133 0.70 -19.19 5.06
C ASP A 133 1.11 -18.06 4.09
N GLY A 134 1.48 -16.90 4.63
CA GLY A 134 2.06 -15.78 3.90
C GLY A 134 3.46 -15.44 4.39
N VAL A 135 4.38 -15.26 3.44
CA VAL A 135 5.74 -14.76 3.67
C VAL A 135 5.87 -13.41 2.98
N ILE A 136 5.77 -12.32 3.74
CA ILE A 136 5.85 -10.96 3.19
C ILE A 136 7.29 -10.42 3.20
N MET A 137 7.79 -10.07 2.01
CA MET A 137 9.11 -9.47 1.81
C MET A 137 9.34 -8.27 2.73
N PHE A 138 10.48 -8.23 3.42
CA PHE A 138 10.91 -7.08 4.21
C PHE A 138 11.52 -5.99 3.31
N SER A 139 10.78 -4.89 3.12
CA SER A 139 11.25 -3.66 2.45
C SER A 139 10.45 -2.45 2.98
N ASP A 140 10.54 -1.29 2.35
CA ASP A 140 9.64 -0.14 2.56
C ASP A 140 8.75 0.13 1.34
N ILE A 141 7.68 0.92 1.52
CA ILE A 141 6.89 1.47 0.41
C ILE A 141 7.64 2.60 -0.31
N LEU A 142 8.56 3.28 0.39
CA LEU A 142 9.29 4.44 -0.13
C LEU A 142 10.49 4.07 -1.00
N THR A 143 10.89 2.80 -1.03
CA THR A 143 12.04 2.27 -1.79
C THR A 143 12.02 2.62 -3.28
N ILE A 144 10.83 2.89 -3.85
CA ILE A 144 10.69 3.32 -5.25
C ILE A 144 11.06 4.81 -5.48
N LEU A 145 10.95 5.68 -4.46
CA LEU A 145 11.16 7.12 -4.62
C LEU A 145 12.58 7.50 -5.07
N PRO A 146 13.67 6.93 -4.50
CA PRO A 146 15.05 7.13 -5.00
C PRO A 146 15.21 6.79 -6.48
N ALA A 147 14.58 5.70 -6.95
CA ALA A 147 14.65 5.29 -8.34
C ALA A 147 14.00 6.31 -9.31
N LEU A 148 13.03 7.09 -8.81
CA LEU A 148 12.38 8.21 -9.50
C LEU A 148 13.11 9.56 -9.29
N GLY A 149 14.22 9.58 -8.56
CA GLY A 149 14.99 10.80 -8.25
C GLY A 149 14.58 11.55 -6.98
N VAL A 150 13.62 11.03 -6.20
CA VAL A 150 13.16 11.62 -4.94
C VAL A 150 13.82 10.91 -3.76
N GLU A 151 14.97 11.40 -3.32
CA GLU A 151 15.72 10.80 -2.20
C GLU A 151 15.05 11.01 -0.83
N PHE A 152 15.24 10.04 0.07
CA PHE A 152 14.71 10.10 1.43
C PHE A 152 15.66 9.49 2.48
N ASP A 153 15.64 10.08 3.67
CA ASP A 153 16.41 9.68 4.84
C ASP A 153 15.52 9.20 5.98
N MET A 154 15.98 8.19 6.72
CA MET A 154 15.25 7.59 7.84
C MET A 154 15.72 8.14 9.19
N VAL A 155 15.30 9.36 9.51
CA VAL A 155 15.70 10.09 10.71
C VAL A 155 15.08 9.48 11.98
N LYS A 156 15.94 9.09 12.93
CA LYS A 156 15.55 8.48 14.22
C LYS A 156 14.54 9.36 14.96
N GLY A 157 13.35 8.82 15.23
CA GLY A 157 12.26 9.50 15.93
C GLY A 157 11.30 10.31 15.04
N LYS A 158 11.76 10.83 13.88
CA LYS A 158 10.89 11.51 12.90
C LYS A 158 10.29 10.56 11.86
N GLY A 159 11.02 9.50 11.48
CA GLY A 159 10.67 8.62 10.37
C GLY A 159 11.28 9.08 9.06
N PRO A 160 10.66 8.80 7.90
CA PRO A 160 11.16 9.23 6.60
C PRO A 160 11.05 10.76 6.46
N VAL A 161 12.12 11.36 5.94
CA VAL A 161 12.24 12.77 5.58
C VAL A 161 12.78 12.84 4.16
N ILE A 162 12.14 13.63 3.30
CA ILE A 162 12.58 13.96 1.94
C ILE A 162 13.08 15.40 1.99
N ALA A 163 14.30 15.64 1.53
CA ALA A 163 14.94 16.96 1.58
C ALA A 163 14.23 17.97 0.67
N ASP A 164 13.95 17.52 -0.56
CA ASP A 164 13.38 18.32 -1.65
C ASP A 164 11.97 17.81 -1.99
N PRO A 165 10.93 18.23 -1.25
CA PRO A 165 9.56 17.79 -1.49
C PRO A 165 8.95 18.42 -2.74
N ILE A 166 8.13 17.67 -3.46
CA ILE A 166 7.47 18.13 -4.69
C ILE A 166 6.44 19.22 -4.35
N ARG A 167 6.64 20.41 -4.92
CA ARG A 167 5.82 21.63 -4.75
C ARG A 167 5.57 22.37 -6.05
N THR A 168 6.35 22.16 -7.10
CA THR A 168 6.24 22.88 -8.39
C THR A 168 6.21 21.93 -9.58
N LYS A 169 5.87 22.49 -10.75
CA LYS A 169 5.92 21.76 -12.03
C LYS A 169 7.35 21.43 -12.47
N ALA A 170 8.38 22.12 -11.97
CA ALA A 170 9.78 21.78 -12.26
C ALA A 170 10.16 20.46 -11.57
N ASP A 171 9.90 20.34 -10.26
CA ASP A 171 10.20 19.14 -9.48
C ASP A 171 9.40 17.90 -9.93
N LEU A 172 8.24 18.09 -10.59
CA LEU A 172 7.55 17.00 -11.32
C LEU A 172 8.28 16.60 -12.62
N LEU A 173 8.89 17.53 -13.35
CA LEU A 173 9.65 17.25 -14.58
C LEU A 173 11.02 16.64 -14.28
N ASP A 174 11.57 16.89 -13.09
CA ASP A 174 12.80 16.25 -12.59
C ASP A 174 12.58 14.79 -12.12
N MET A 175 11.31 14.36 -11.94
CA MET A 175 10.99 12.96 -11.66
C MET A 175 11.35 12.06 -12.86
N LYS A 176 12.12 11.02 -12.59
CA LYS A 176 12.63 10.09 -13.60
C LYS A 176 11.69 8.89 -13.78
N PRO A 177 11.44 8.41 -15.01
CA PRO A 177 10.68 7.19 -15.23
C PRO A 177 11.44 5.96 -14.72
N LEU A 178 10.70 4.97 -14.20
CA LEU A 178 11.27 3.66 -13.85
C LEU A 178 11.32 2.75 -15.08
N GLU A 179 12.32 2.95 -15.92
CA GLU A 179 12.51 2.17 -17.16
C GLU A 179 13.10 0.79 -16.90
N ASP A 180 14.13 0.72 -16.05
CA ASP A 180 14.83 -0.51 -15.68
C ASP A 180 14.84 -0.71 -14.15
N PRO A 181 13.94 -1.54 -13.59
CA PRO A 181 13.94 -1.86 -12.16
C PRO A 181 15.15 -2.68 -11.69
N ASP A 182 15.82 -3.43 -12.57
CA ASP A 182 17.00 -4.22 -12.20
C ASP A 182 18.22 -3.31 -12.01
N ALA A 183 18.42 -2.33 -12.89
CA ALA A 183 19.47 -1.32 -12.72
C ALA A 183 19.20 -0.33 -11.57
N LYS A 184 17.93 -0.08 -11.22
CA LYS A 184 17.56 0.87 -10.15
C LYS A 184 17.38 0.23 -8.76
N LEU A 185 16.91 -1.01 -8.69
CA LEU A 185 16.51 -1.71 -7.46
C LEU A 185 17.02 -3.17 -7.45
N PRO A 186 18.31 -3.44 -7.74
CA PRO A 186 18.83 -4.78 -8.03
C PRO A 186 18.55 -5.82 -6.96
N PHE A 187 18.56 -5.41 -5.69
CA PHE A 187 18.26 -6.24 -4.53
C PHE A 187 16.85 -6.85 -4.56
N ILE A 188 15.87 -6.24 -5.25
CA ILE A 188 14.48 -6.75 -5.29
C ILE A 188 14.38 -8.10 -6.02
N ARG A 189 15.09 -8.27 -7.15
CA ARG A 189 15.16 -9.56 -7.85
C ARG A 189 15.84 -10.61 -6.98
N GLU A 190 16.96 -10.25 -6.35
CA GLU A 190 17.72 -11.17 -5.50
C GLU A 190 16.90 -11.65 -4.30
N ILE A 191 16.25 -10.73 -3.58
CA ILE A 191 15.38 -11.03 -2.44
C ILE A 191 14.22 -11.95 -2.87
N LEU A 192 13.46 -11.58 -3.91
CA LEU A 192 12.28 -12.35 -4.31
C LEU A 192 12.64 -13.73 -4.85
N THR A 193 13.65 -13.84 -5.72
CA THR A 193 14.08 -15.14 -6.27
C THR A 193 14.72 -16.05 -5.22
N SER A 194 15.37 -15.50 -4.19
CA SER A 194 15.96 -16.28 -3.09
C SER A 194 14.89 -16.70 -2.08
N LEU A 195 13.98 -15.82 -1.69
CA LEU A 195 12.82 -16.17 -0.88
C LEU A 195 11.95 -17.24 -1.55
N ARG A 196 11.73 -17.15 -2.87
CA ARG A 196 10.95 -18.16 -3.59
C ARG A 196 11.63 -19.53 -3.62
N ARG A 197 12.97 -19.59 -3.51
CA ARG A 197 13.75 -20.83 -3.33
C ARG A 197 13.69 -21.35 -1.89
N GLU A 198 13.85 -20.49 -0.88
CA GLU A 198 13.77 -20.86 0.55
C GLU A 198 12.41 -21.42 0.96
N ILE A 199 11.30 -20.95 0.36
CA ILE A 199 9.95 -21.47 0.64
C ILE A 199 9.50 -22.59 -0.31
N ALA A 200 10.35 -23.04 -1.24
CA ALA A 200 10.02 -24.06 -2.22
C ALA A 200 9.73 -25.41 -1.52
N GLY A 201 8.59 -26.03 -1.84
CA GLY A 201 8.10 -27.23 -1.14
C GLY A 201 7.24 -26.95 0.09
N SER A 202 6.92 -25.69 0.40
CA SER A 202 5.92 -25.33 1.41
C SER A 202 4.62 -24.79 0.78
N GLU A 203 3.52 -24.84 1.53
CA GLU A 203 2.22 -24.24 1.16
C GLU A 203 2.22 -22.70 1.23
N ALA A 204 3.33 -22.07 1.61
CA ALA A 204 3.38 -20.64 1.89
C ALA A 204 3.49 -19.79 0.62
N THR A 205 2.75 -18.68 0.61
CA THR A 205 2.73 -17.72 -0.51
C THR A 205 3.79 -16.63 -0.33
N LEU A 206 4.59 -16.37 -1.36
CA LEU A 206 5.49 -15.20 -1.38
C LEU A 206 4.67 -13.94 -1.68
N LEU A 207 4.48 -13.12 -0.64
CA LEU A 207 3.84 -11.83 -0.72
C LEU A 207 4.91 -10.75 -0.93
N GLY A 208 4.81 -10.02 -2.04
CA GLY A 208 5.43 -8.71 -2.16
C GLY A 208 4.37 -7.62 -1.99
N PHE A 209 4.82 -6.37 -1.87
CA PHE A 209 3.92 -5.26 -1.61
C PHE A 209 4.41 -3.99 -2.31
N VAL A 210 3.50 -3.01 -2.40
CA VAL A 210 3.79 -1.66 -2.90
C VAL A 210 3.00 -0.61 -2.11
N GLY A 211 3.49 0.62 -2.06
CA GLY A 211 2.67 1.77 -1.66
C GLY A 211 1.66 2.13 -2.75
N THR A 212 0.51 2.70 -2.40
CA THR A 212 -0.40 3.26 -3.42
C THR A 212 0.06 4.64 -3.90
N PRO A 213 -0.26 5.07 -5.14
CA PRO A 213 0.19 6.36 -5.68
C PRO A 213 -0.12 7.54 -4.75
N TRP A 214 -1.34 7.60 -4.19
CA TRP A 214 -1.73 8.61 -3.20
C TRP A 214 -0.87 8.58 -1.93
N THR A 215 -0.49 7.39 -1.44
CA THR A 215 0.34 7.27 -0.24
C THR A 215 1.75 7.79 -0.51
N LEU A 216 2.32 7.46 -1.68
CA LEU A 216 3.66 7.91 -2.07
C LEU A 216 3.69 9.42 -2.36
N ALA A 217 2.70 9.94 -3.10
CA ALA A 217 2.53 11.37 -3.36
C ALA A 217 2.41 12.17 -2.04
N ALA A 218 1.68 11.66 -1.05
CA ALA A 218 1.57 12.30 0.26
C ALA A 218 2.91 12.39 1.00
N TYR A 219 3.81 11.40 0.89
CA TYR A 219 5.16 11.55 1.44
C TYR A 219 6.01 12.54 0.62
N ALA A 220 6.00 12.42 -0.71
CA ALA A 220 6.78 13.27 -1.61
C ALA A 220 6.39 14.76 -1.54
N ILE A 221 5.11 15.07 -1.33
CA ILE A 221 4.61 16.45 -1.24
C ILE A 221 4.77 17.02 0.18
N GLU A 222 4.50 16.24 1.25
CA GLU A 222 4.64 16.75 2.63
C GLU A 222 6.10 16.85 3.09
N GLY A 223 7.03 16.10 2.48
CA GLY A 223 8.44 16.01 2.87
C GLY A 223 8.71 15.19 4.14
N GLN A 224 7.69 14.86 4.91
CA GLN A 224 7.78 14.04 6.13
C GLN A 224 6.41 13.43 6.48
N GLY A 225 6.38 12.50 7.43
CA GLY A 225 5.15 11.83 7.90
C GLY A 225 4.16 12.75 8.64
N ASN A 226 3.40 13.58 7.91
CA ASN A 226 2.39 14.48 8.46
C ASN A 226 1.02 13.79 8.65
N LYS A 227 0.35 14.02 9.78
CA LYS A 227 -1.04 13.55 10.02
C LYS A 227 -2.10 14.39 9.29
N ASN A 228 -1.80 15.67 9.06
CA ASN A 228 -2.78 16.63 8.57
C ASN A 228 -2.84 16.71 7.03
N LEU A 229 -1.76 16.33 6.35
CA LEU A 229 -1.60 16.35 4.89
C LEU A 229 -1.93 17.71 4.26
N MET A 230 -1.40 18.80 4.82
CA MET A 230 -1.82 20.15 4.45
C MET A 230 -1.26 20.61 3.10
N ALA A 231 -0.03 20.27 2.75
CA ALA A 231 0.55 20.61 1.45
C ALA A 231 -0.11 19.80 0.33
N THR A 232 -0.36 18.51 0.58
CA THR A 232 -1.10 17.60 -0.32
C THR A 232 -2.53 18.10 -0.55
N LYS A 233 -3.21 18.56 0.52
CA LYS A 233 -4.56 19.15 0.41
C LYS A 233 -4.55 20.50 -0.29
N HIS A 234 -3.52 21.33 -0.10
CA HIS A 234 -3.36 22.59 -0.83
C HIS A 234 -3.25 22.32 -2.34
N MET A 235 -2.30 21.48 -2.75
CA MET A 235 -2.12 21.08 -4.15
C MET A 235 -3.39 20.44 -4.73
N MET A 236 -4.10 19.60 -3.96
CA MET A 236 -5.38 19.00 -4.35
C MET A 236 -6.52 20.02 -4.61
N LEU A 237 -6.47 21.21 -4.01
CA LEU A 237 -7.50 22.24 -4.12
C LEU A 237 -7.14 23.37 -5.09
N HIS A 238 -5.86 23.74 -5.15
CA HIS A 238 -5.37 24.90 -5.92
C HIS A 238 -4.60 24.49 -7.19
N GLU A 239 -3.97 23.32 -7.21
CA GLU A 239 -3.07 22.87 -8.28
C GLU A 239 -3.37 21.41 -8.71
N PRO A 240 -4.63 21.08 -9.05
CA PRO A 240 -5.04 19.69 -9.27
C PRO A 240 -4.32 19.03 -10.46
N GLU A 241 -3.90 19.81 -11.46
CA GLU A 241 -3.10 19.31 -12.59
C GLU A 241 -1.71 18.82 -12.15
N LEU A 242 -1.05 19.56 -11.23
CA LEU A 242 0.25 19.17 -10.68
C LEU A 242 0.12 17.88 -9.86
N LEU A 243 -0.88 17.80 -9.00
CA LEU A 243 -1.19 16.58 -8.23
C LEU A 243 -1.50 15.40 -9.15
N HIS A 244 -2.24 15.61 -10.24
CA HIS A 244 -2.53 14.55 -11.21
C HIS A 244 -1.29 14.11 -11.98
N GLY A 245 -0.36 15.01 -12.31
CA GLY A 245 0.94 14.68 -12.87
C GLY A 245 1.79 13.80 -11.94
N VAL A 246 1.91 14.20 -10.67
CA VAL A 246 2.63 13.42 -9.63
C VAL A 246 2.00 12.03 -9.45
N LEU A 247 0.67 11.95 -9.38
CA LEU A 247 -0.04 10.67 -9.27
C LEU A 247 0.16 9.78 -10.49
N GLN A 248 0.17 10.34 -11.72
CA GLN A 248 0.40 9.59 -12.96
C GLN A 248 1.83 9.04 -13.02
N ALA A 249 2.85 9.87 -12.76
CA ALA A 249 4.25 9.44 -12.73
C ALA A 249 4.50 8.31 -11.71
N LEU A 250 3.86 8.39 -10.54
CA LEU A 250 3.89 7.33 -9.53
C LEU A 250 3.10 6.08 -9.95
N GLU A 251 1.98 6.20 -10.64
CA GLU A 251 1.19 5.07 -11.15
C GLU A 251 1.94 4.32 -12.25
N ASP A 252 2.52 5.02 -13.23
CA ASP A 252 3.29 4.44 -14.32
C ASP A 252 4.52 3.67 -13.78
N ALA A 253 5.27 4.27 -12.85
CA ALA A 253 6.38 3.60 -12.16
C ALA A 253 5.93 2.39 -11.33
N LEU A 254 4.81 2.49 -10.61
CA LEU A 254 4.28 1.39 -9.82
C LEU A 254 3.81 0.22 -10.67
N VAL A 255 3.27 0.46 -11.89
CA VAL A 255 2.93 -0.62 -12.83
C VAL A 255 4.18 -1.40 -13.22
N VAL A 256 5.26 -0.73 -13.64
CA VAL A 256 6.53 -1.40 -13.99
C VAL A 256 7.09 -2.17 -12.79
N TYR A 257 7.09 -1.57 -11.59
CA TYR A 257 7.58 -2.21 -10.36
C TYR A 257 6.74 -3.43 -9.94
N VAL A 258 5.41 -3.38 -10.07
CA VAL A 258 4.51 -4.51 -9.78
C VAL A 258 4.73 -5.66 -10.75
N CYS A 259 4.89 -5.38 -12.05
CA CYS A 259 5.20 -6.38 -13.07
C CYS A 259 6.58 -7.01 -12.85
N HIS A 260 7.60 -6.21 -12.52
CA HIS A 260 8.94 -6.72 -12.19
C HIS A 260 8.93 -7.61 -10.94
N GLN A 261 8.22 -7.25 -9.85
CA GLN A 261 8.11 -8.14 -8.69
C GLN A 261 7.44 -9.49 -9.07
N ILE A 262 6.44 -9.49 -9.95
CA ILE A 262 5.79 -10.74 -10.44
C ILE A 262 6.78 -11.60 -11.23
N SER A 263 7.52 -11.02 -12.18
CA SER A 263 8.50 -11.76 -12.99
C SER A 263 9.73 -12.26 -12.19
N CYS A 264 9.93 -11.75 -10.97
CA CYS A 264 10.92 -12.27 -10.01
C CYS A 264 10.40 -13.45 -9.15
N GLY A 265 9.21 -14.00 -9.43
CA GLY A 265 8.69 -15.21 -8.77
C GLY A 265 7.76 -14.95 -7.57
N ARG A 266 7.26 -13.72 -7.41
CA ARG A 266 6.23 -13.37 -6.43
C ARG A 266 4.85 -13.89 -6.84
N THR A 267 4.17 -14.62 -5.97
CA THR A 267 2.84 -15.17 -6.26
C THR A 267 1.66 -14.26 -5.88
N SER A 268 1.83 -13.27 -5.00
CA SER A 268 0.76 -12.27 -4.76
C SER A 268 1.28 -10.88 -4.33
N CYS A 269 0.47 -9.84 -4.57
CA CYS A 269 0.78 -8.43 -4.38
C CYS A 269 -0.18 -7.77 -3.38
N SER A 270 0.35 -7.18 -2.31
CA SER A 270 -0.43 -6.35 -1.37
C SER A 270 -0.20 -4.85 -1.61
N CYS A 271 -1.27 -4.07 -1.81
CA CYS A 271 -1.18 -2.61 -1.98
C CYS A 271 -1.47 -1.87 -0.65
N LEU A 272 -0.45 -1.27 -0.06
CA LEU A 272 -0.55 -0.64 1.26
C LEU A 272 -1.10 0.79 1.15
N THR A 273 -2.37 0.98 1.53
CA THR A 273 -2.99 2.30 1.68
C THR A 273 -2.75 2.86 3.09
N ARG A 274 -1.83 3.83 3.25
CA ARG A 274 -1.52 4.41 4.57
C ARG A 274 -2.33 5.68 4.86
N GLY A 275 -3.65 5.63 4.62
CA GLY A 275 -4.55 6.78 4.78
C GLY A 275 -5.89 6.42 5.42
N ARG A 276 -6.04 6.67 6.73
CA ARG A 276 -7.35 6.64 7.41
C ARG A 276 -8.20 7.84 6.95
N THR A 277 -9.17 7.60 6.07
CA THR A 277 -10.50 8.30 5.96
C THR A 277 -10.61 9.84 5.96
N THR A 278 -9.54 10.63 6.11
CA THR A 278 -9.59 12.09 6.37
C THR A 278 -9.34 12.98 5.15
N SER A 279 -9.20 12.39 3.95
CA SER A 279 -8.88 13.13 2.72
C SER A 279 -9.39 12.45 1.43
N ARG A 280 -10.59 11.85 1.43
CA ARG A 280 -11.25 11.35 0.21
C ARG A 280 -12.39 12.28 -0.24
N PRO A 281 -12.13 13.36 -1.00
CA PRO A 281 -13.19 14.12 -1.66
C PRO A 281 -13.89 13.25 -2.72
N ARG A 282 -15.15 13.58 -3.05
CA ARG A 282 -15.90 12.82 -4.08
C ARG A 282 -15.26 12.90 -5.47
N SER A 283 -14.58 13.99 -5.81
CA SER A 283 -13.87 14.20 -7.09
C SER A 283 -12.83 13.12 -7.37
N LEU A 284 -11.96 12.81 -6.41
CA LEU A 284 -10.89 11.82 -6.56
C LEU A 284 -11.40 10.37 -6.67
N ARG A 285 -12.69 10.07 -6.47
CA ARG A 285 -13.23 8.76 -6.87
C ARG A 285 -13.13 8.54 -8.39
N SER A 286 -13.10 9.60 -9.19
CA SER A 286 -13.02 9.50 -10.66
C SER A 286 -11.63 9.10 -11.20
N SER A 287 -10.60 9.09 -10.34
CA SER A 287 -9.20 8.78 -10.67
C SER A 287 -8.62 7.72 -9.74
N ALA A 288 -8.67 7.92 -8.41
CA ALA A 288 -8.25 6.93 -7.41
C ALA A 288 -9.24 5.74 -7.22
N CYS A 289 -10.29 5.67 -8.04
CA CYS A 289 -11.09 4.46 -8.29
C CYS A 289 -11.15 4.10 -9.79
N ARG A 290 -10.29 4.75 -10.60
CA ARG A 290 -10.04 4.44 -12.02
C ARG A 290 -8.66 3.82 -12.28
N THR A 291 -7.79 3.79 -11.26
CA THR A 291 -7.42 2.50 -10.69
C THR A 291 -8.70 1.70 -10.43
N ARG A 292 -9.18 1.02 -11.48
CA ARG A 292 -9.98 -0.20 -11.38
C ARG A 292 -9.26 -1.14 -10.41
N SER A 293 -9.94 -2.19 -9.96
CA SER A 293 -9.22 -3.34 -9.43
C SER A 293 -8.20 -3.80 -10.47
N ALA A 294 -6.92 -3.48 -10.23
CA ALA A 294 -5.78 -4.20 -10.77
C ALA A 294 -5.66 -5.54 -10.02
N SER A 295 -6.78 -6.26 -9.97
CA SER A 295 -6.80 -7.69 -10.23
C SER A 295 -6.21 -7.89 -11.63
N CYS A 296 -4.88 -7.80 -11.72
CA CYS A 296 -4.16 -8.87 -12.38
C CYS A 296 -4.64 -10.15 -11.69
N SER A 297 -5.57 -10.85 -12.31
CA SER A 297 -5.89 -12.22 -11.92
C SER A 297 -4.57 -13.00 -11.98
N VAL A 298 -4.23 -13.66 -10.88
CA VAL A 298 -3.04 -14.50 -10.74
C VAL A 298 -3.32 -15.86 -11.35
#